data_AF-A0A9D6QN76-F1
#
_entry.id   AF-A0A9D6QN76-F1
#
_cell.length_a   1.000
_cell.length_b   1.000
_cell.length_c   1.000
_cell.angle_alpha   90.00
_cell.angle_beta   90.00
_cell.angle_gamma   90.00
#
_symmetry.space_group_name_H-M   'P 1'
#
loop_
_entity.id
_entity.type
_entity.pdbx_description
1 polymer ?
#
loop_
_entity_poly.entity_id
_entity_poly.type
_entity_poly.pdbx_seq_one_letter_code
_entity_poly.pdbx_strand_id
1 'polypeptide(L)'
;MDRTNVVAALETLGMKGAIRSALDVLSVARGAMVYSRTSKTPEPSYQSMIRLFCATKGLSNDALSWALSLARPPLDLPPARGALGDLSADDVARITRVLDERGYYVIENALSEELIGKLLDFTRRTPAVVRGSSQRLVFEPGKPRGVRYDYDPADLAQDPTVQRLFADASILAVGQSYLRSAPVHDILTMWWHTAFSKEPDKDAAQFFHFDMDRLRWIKFFFYLTDVAPENGPHTFVAGSHRRNGIPSELLRQGYARLSDDEVKRHYKPQDLIEFTGRRGTVIIEDTRGLHKGRHVEQGERLVLQLQLSNSFFGTVNSRVKVGQVRDEL
;
A
#
# COMPACT_ATOMS: atom_id res chain seq x y z
N MET A 1 -30.11 33.48 -25.98
CA MET A 1 -28.76 33.36 -25.39
C MET A 1 -28.19 32.02 -25.79
N ASP A 2 -27.13 32.05 -26.59
CA ASP A 2 -26.52 30.89 -27.23
C ASP A 2 -25.86 29.97 -26.18
N ARG A 3 -26.25 28.69 -26.15
CA ARG A 3 -25.71 27.68 -25.20
C ARG A 3 -24.19 27.53 -25.33
N THR A 4 -23.65 27.88 -26.48
CA THR A 4 -22.21 27.82 -26.78
C THR A 4 -21.40 28.85 -25.97
N ASN A 5 -21.98 30.02 -25.69
CA ASN A 5 -21.31 31.08 -24.93
C ASN A 5 -21.26 30.82 -23.42
N VAL A 6 -22.20 30.05 -22.87
CA VAL A 6 -22.19 29.65 -21.45
C VAL A 6 -21.13 28.58 -21.19
N VAL A 7 -20.96 27.63 -22.12
CA VAL A 7 -19.95 26.56 -21.99
C VAL A 7 -18.53 27.12 -22.05
N ALA A 8 -18.27 28.11 -22.91
CA ALA A 8 -16.97 28.79 -23.02
C ALA A 8 -16.68 29.71 -21.82
N ALA A 9 -17.70 30.39 -21.27
CA ALA A 9 -17.57 31.20 -20.05
C ALA A 9 -17.27 30.34 -18.79
N LEU A 10 -17.80 29.13 -18.73
CA LEU A 10 -17.51 28.16 -17.66
C LEU A 10 -16.10 27.57 -17.75
N GLU A 11 -15.48 27.56 -18.93
CA GLU A 11 -14.09 27.12 -19.15
C GLU A 11 -13.07 28.15 -18.67
N THR A 12 -13.36 29.44 -18.81
CA THR A 12 -12.45 30.54 -18.50
C THR A 12 -12.38 30.88 -17.00
N LEU A 13 -13.30 30.38 -16.17
CA LEU A 13 -13.42 30.71 -14.74
C LEU A 13 -13.09 29.54 -13.78
N GLY A 14 -12.60 28.40 -14.26
CA GLY A 14 -12.33 27.22 -13.42
C GLY A 14 -13.60 26.56 -12.83
N MET A 15 -14.79 27.05 -13.18
CA MET A 15 -16.09 26.60 -12.65
C MET A 15 -16.39 25.13 -13.00
N LYS A 16 -15.93 24.63 -14.16
CA LYS A 16 -16.10 23.21 -14.52
C LYS A 16 -15.44 22.25 -13.52
N GLY A 17 -14.25 22.60 -13.02
CA GLY A 17 -13.54 21.80 -12.02
C GLY A 17 -14.23 21.83 -10.65
N ALA A 18 -14.74 23.00 -10.26
CA ALA A 18 -15.49 23.17 -9.01
C ALA A 18 -16.82 22.39 -9.03
N ILE A 19 -17.60 22.48 -10.11
CA ILE A 19 -18.85 21.74 -10.27
C ILE A 19 -18.60 20.23 -10.22
N ARG A 20 -17.58 19.74 -10.94
CA ARG A 20 -17.20 18.33 -10.91
C ARG A 20 -16.82 17.87 -9.51
N SER A 21 -16.01 18.65 -8.80
CA SER A 21 -15.61 18.33 -7.42
C SER A 21 -16.82 18.27 -6.48
N ALA A 22 -17.79 19.18 -6.63
CA ALA A 22 -19.03 19.14 -5.84
C ALA A 22 -19.85 17.87 -6.13
N LEU A 23 -19.97 17.47 -7.40
CA LEU A 23 -20.61 16.21 -7.78
C LEU A 23 -19.87 14.99 -7.21
N ASP A 24 -18.54 15.00 -7.24
CA ASP A 24 -17.71 13.93 -6.66
C ASP A 24 -17.89 13.84 -5.14
N VAL A 25 -17.99 14.98 -4.42
CA VAL A 25 -18.31 15.00 -2.98
C VAL A 25 -19.66 14.37 -2.70
N LEU A 26 -20.71 14.73 -3.46
CA LEU A 26 -22.03 14.13 -3.34
C LEU A 26 -22.01 12.62 -3.63
N SER A 27 -21.22 12.21 -4.62
CA SER A 27 -21.04 10.80 -4.99
C SER A 27 -20.36 10.00 -3.86
N VAL A 28 -19.32 10.55 -3.23
CA VAL A 28 -18.67 9.92 -2.06
C VAL A 28 -19.61 9.86 -0.87
N ALA A 29 -20.36 10.93 -0.57
CA ALA A 29 -21.33 10.94 0.53
C ALA A 29 -22.45 9.89 0.33
N ARG A 30 -22.99 9.77 -0.90
CA ARG A 30 -23.94 8.70 -1.26
C ARG A 30 -23.31 7.33 -1.13
N GLY A 31 -22.07 7.17 -1.60
CA GLY A 31 -21.29 5.94 -1.46
C GLY A 31 -21.13 5.53 -0.01
N ALA A 32 -20.84 6.48 0.88
CA ALA A 32 -20.66 6.21 2.32
C ALA A 32 -21.96 5.70 2.96
N MET A 33 -23.12 6.24 2.57
CA MET A 33 -24.43 5.74 3.02
C MET A 33 -24.73 4.34 2.49
N VAL A 34 -24.31 3.99 1.27
CA VAL A 34 -24.48 2.64 0.74
C VAL A 34 -23.51 1.68 1.42
N TYR A 35 -22.26 2.09 1.61
CA TYR A 35 -21.22 1.32 2.30
C TYR A 35 -21.63 1.01 3.75
N SER A 36 -22.20 1.95 4.50
CA SER A 36 -22.64 1.70 5.88
C SER A 36 -23.73 0.62 5.98
N ARG A 37 -24.51 0.40 4.91
CA ARG A 37 -25.57 -0.62 4.85
C ARG A 37 -25.12 -1.95 4.26
N THR A 38 -24.15 -1.93 3.34
CA THR A 38 -23.79 -3.09 2.50
C THR A 38 -22.36 -3.57 2.68
N SER A 39 -21.52 -2.79 3.36
CA SER A 39 -20.06 -2.96 3.41
C SER A 39 -19.38 -2.97 2.03
N LYS A 40 -20.03 -2.40 1.00
CA LYS A 40 -19.49 -2.29 -0.36
C LYS A 40 -19.55 -0.84 -0.81
N THR A 41 -18.43 -0.35 -1.32
CA THR A 41 -18.36 0.98 -1.92
C THR A 41 -18.85 0.89 -3.37
N PRO A 42 -19.81 1.71 -3.80
CA PRO A 42 -20.19 1.77 -5.21
C PRO A 42 -19.01 2.25 -6.07
N GLU A 43 -18.79 1.60 -7.23
CA GLU A 43 -17.69 1.94 -8.13
C GLU A 43 -17.64 3.44 -8.51
N PRO A 44 -18.76 4.12 -8.82
CA PRO A 44 -18.72 5.56 -9.10
C PRO A 44 -18.23 6.39 -7.90
N SER A 45 -18.55 5.99 -6.68
CA SER A 45 -18.11 6.65 -5.45
C SER A 45 -16.62 6.42 -5.20
N TYR A 46 -16.12 5.21 -5.46
CA TYR A 46 -14.69 4.92 -5.42
C TYR A 46 -13.91 5.77 -6.42
N GLN A 47 -14.36 5.84 -7.68
CA GLN A 47 -13.74 6.70 -8.69
C GLN A 47 -13.82 8.19 -8.32
N SER A 48 -14.89 8.62 -7.64
CA SER A 48 -15.04 9.99 -7.14
C SER A 48 -14.04 10.29 -6.01
N MET A 49 -13.77 9.31 -5.13
CA MET A 49 -12.75 9.41 -4.08
C MET A 49 -11.36 9.65 -4.69
N ILE A 50 -10.97 8.89 -5.72
CA ILE A 50 -9.70 9.08 -6.44
C ILE A 50 -9.62 10.47 -7.08
N ARG A 51 -10.69 10.91 -7.75
CA ARG A 51 -10.71 12.24 -8.38
C ARG A 51 -10.58 13.36 -7.36
N LEU A 52 -11.26 13.25 -6.22
CA LEU A 52 -11.13 14.22 -5.13
C LEU A 52 -9.73 14.23 -4.53
N PHE A 53 -9.09 13.06 -4.38
CA PHE A 53 -7.69 12.98 -3.98
C PHE A 53 -6.80 13.81 -4.93
N CYS A 54 -6.90 13.57 -6.24
CA CYS A 54 -6.13 14.28 -7.24
C CYS A 54 -6.43 15.79 -7.25
N ALA A 55 -7.70 16.18 -7.19
CA ALA A 55 -8.13 17.57 -7.26
C ALA A 55 -7.75 18.38 -6.02
N THR A 56 -7.76 17.74 -4.84
CA THR A 56 -7.50 18.39 -3.55
C THR A 56 -6.12 18.09 -2.98
N LYS A 57 -5.30 17.34 -3.72
CA LYS A 57 -3.94 16.93 -3.34
C LYS A 57 -3.92 16.25 -1.97
N GLY A 58 -4.87 15.35 -1.74
CA GLY A 58 -4.98 14.55 -0.51
C GLY A 58 -5.83 15.14 0.62
N LEU A 59 -6.24 16.42 0.54
CA LEU A 59 -7.07 17.04 1.58
C LEU A 59 -8.39 16.30 1.80
N SER A 60 -9.05 15.84 0.72
CA SER A 60 -10.31 15.09 0.80
C SER A 60 -10.18 13.82 1.65
N ASN A 61 -9.12 13.05 1.41
CA ASN A 61 -8.90 11.78 2.10
C ASN A 61 -8.57 12.01 3.57
N ASP A 62 -7.74 13.00 3.88
CA ASP A 62 -7.41 13.32 5.27
C ASP A 62 -8.65 13.82 6.04
N ALA A 63 -9.51 14.63 5.41
CA ALA A 63 -10.75 15.10 6.03
C ALA A 63 -11.74 13.94 6.30
N LEU A 64 -11.91 13.05 5.33
CA LEU A 64 -12.76 11.86 5.48
C LEU A 64 -12.18 10.88 6.51
N SER A 65 -10.86 10.68 6.51
CA SER A 65 -10.16 9.84 7.47
C SER A 65 -10.28 10.38 8.89
N TRP A 66 -10.14 11.70 9.07
CA TRP A 66 -10.38 12.36 10.35
C TRP A 66 -11.82 12.18 10.82
N ALA A 67 -12.82 12.40 9.97
CA ALA A 67 -14.22 12.19 10.34
C ALA A 67 -14.50 10.74 10.75
N LEU A 68 -13.90 9.77 10.05
CA LEU A 68 -14.00 8.35 10.41
C LEU A 68 -13.33 8.02 11.75
N SER A 69 -12.21 8.67 12.07
CA SER A 69 -11.49 8.44 13.35
C SER A 69 -12.36 8.77 14.57
N LEU A 70 -13.30 9.71 14.44
CA LEU A 70 -14.26 10.04 15.50
C LEU A 70 -15.26 8.91 15.76
N ALA A 71 -15.63 8.16 14.71
CA ALA A 71 -16.54 7.03 14.81
C ALA A 71 -15.83 5.70 15.12
N ARG A 72 -14.51 5.63 14.90
CA ARG A 72 -13.68 4.44 15.08
C ARG A 72 -12.41 4.80 15.87
N PRO A 73 -12.54 5.22 17.14
CA PRO A 73 -11.39 5.63 17.93
C PRO A 73 -10.37 4.49 18.07
N PRO A 74 -9.10 4.80 18.35
CA PRO A 74 -8.07 3.81 18.68
C PRO A 74 -8.56 2.79 19.72
N LEU A 75 -8.18 1.53 19.53
CA LEU A 75 -8.45 0.43 20.44
C LEU A 75 -7.44 0.41 21.59
N ASP A 76 -7.83 -0.16 22.72
CA ASP A 76 -6.88 -0.56 23.76
C ASP A 76 -6.11 -1.79 23.26
N LEU A 77 -4.81 -1.64 23.04
CA LEU A 77 -3.94 -2.67 22.50
C LEU A 77 -3.02 -3.20 23.60
N PRO A 78 -2.63 -4.48 23.55
CA PRO A 78 -1.59 -5.00 24.43
C PRO A 78 -0.26 -4.26 24.21
N PRO A 79 0.71 -4.39 25.13
CA PRO A 79 2.05 -3.81 24.96
C PRO A 79 2.63 -4.14 23.58
N ALA A 80 3.22 -3.15 22.92
CA ALA A 80 3.67 -3.20 21.53
C ALA A 80 4.94 -4.05 21.37
N ARG A 81 4.78 -5.36 21.55
CA ARG A 81 5.83 -6.39 21.51
C ARG A 81 5.58 -7.36 20.38
N GLY A 82 6.59 -7.57 19.55
CA GLY A 82 6.49 -8.54 18.47
C GLY A 82 7.56 -8.36 17.41
N ALA A 83 7.16 -8.52 16.15
CA ALA A 83 8.01 -8.50 14.96
C ALA A 83 8.72 -7.17 14.70
N LEU A 84 8.25 -6.05 15.27
CA LEU A 84 8.93 -4.76 15.17
C LEU A 84 9.78 -4.43 16.40
N GLY A 85 9.90 -5.38 17.35
CA GLY A 85 10.62 -5.22 18.62
C GLY A 85 9.70 -5.01 19.84
N ASP A 86 10.31 -4.69 21.00
CA ASP A 86 9.60 -4.22 22.20
C ASP A 86 9.57 -2.69 22.17
N LEU A 87 8.47 -2.13 21.67
CA LEU A 87 8.32 -0.70 21.43
C LEU A 87 7.66 -0.01 22.63
N SER A 88 8.33 1.00 23.17
CA SER A 88 7.69 1.93 24.12
C SER A 88 6.70 2.85 23.40
N ALA A 89 5.87 3.56 24.18
CA ALA A 89 4.98 4.59 23.64
C ALA A 89 5.78 5.69 22.89
N ASP A 90 6.96 6.05 23.38
CA ASP A 90 7.83 7.05 22.76
C ASP A 90 8.42 6.54 21.43
N ASP A 91 8.73 5.25 21.34
CA ASP A 91 9.19 4.63 20.09
C ASP A 91 8.09 4.67 19.03
N VAL A 92 6.86 4.28 19.40
CA VAL A 92 5.70 4.33 18.49
C VAL A 92 5.42 5.77 18.04
N ALA A 93 5.49 6.74 18.95
CA ALA A 93 5.30 8.15 18.63
C ALA A 93 6.40 8.69 17.70
N ARG A 94 7.66 8.28 17.92
CA ARG A 94 8.79 8.64 17.05
C ARG A 94 8.64 8.04 15.65
N ILE A 95 8.30 6.76 15.54
CA ILE A 95 8.03 6.09 14.26
C ILE A 95 6.91 6.83 13.53
N THR A 96 5.83 7.14 14.23
CA THR A 96 4.67 7.86 13.67
C THR A 96 5.05 9.23 13.13
N ARG A 97 5.87 10.00 13.86
CA ARG A 97 6.35 11.31 13.41
C ARG A 97 7.16 11.20 12.12
N VAL A 98 8.06 10.22 12.05
CA VAL A 98 8.85 9.99 10.83
C VAL A 98 7.95 9.56 9.67
N LEU A 99 6.93 8.73 9.92
CA LEU A 99 5.94 8.38 8.91
C LEU A 99 5.15 9.59 8.42
N ASP A 100 4.67 10.48 9.31
CA ASP A 100 3.94 11.70 8.92
C ASP A 100 4.82 12.68 8.12
N GLU A 101 6.13 12.74 8.43
CA GLU A 101 7.06 13.66 7.77
C GLU A 101 7.59 13.10 6.45
N ARG A 102 8.02 11.84 6.46
CA ARG A 102 8.76 11.20 5.36
C ARG A 102 7.94 10.18 4.59
N GLY A 103 6.90 9.59 5.16
CA GLY A 103 6.04 8.61 4.51
C GLY A 103 6.53 7.18 4.59
N TYR A 104 7.69 6.97 5.21
CA TYR A 104 8.24 5.64 5.41
C TYR A 104 9.10 5.57 6.68
N TYR A 105 9.27 4.36 7.20
CA TYR A 105 10.18 4.03 8.29
C TYR A 105 10.77 2.64 8.03
N VAL A 106 12.07 2.44 8.27
CA VAL A 106 12.74 1.16 8.04
C VAL A 106 13.25 0.62 9.36
N ILE A 107 12.97 -0.66 9.62
CA ILE A 107 13.52 -1.43 10.75
C ILE A 107 14.34 -2.56 10.15
N GLU A 108 15.66 -2.47 10.29
CA GLU A 108 16.56 -3.53 9.88
C GLU A 108 16.53 -4.68 10.90
N ASN A 109 16.64 -5.92 10.42
CA ASN A 109 16.66 -7.13 11.26
C ASN A 109 15.46 -7.26 12.21
N ALA A 110 14.27 -6.81 11.78
CA ALA A 110 13.06 -6.88 12.58
C ALA A 110 12.57 -8.34 12.75
N LEU A 111 12.62 -9.12 11.67
CA LEU A 111 12.21 -10.52 11.70
C LEU A 111 13.35 -11.44 12.13
N SER A 112 13.03 -12.46 12.94
CA SER A 112 13.96 -13.53 13.28
C SER A 112 14.17 -14.49 12.11
N GLU A 113 15.36 -15.10 12.05
CA GLU A 113 15.66 -16.15 11.05
C GLU A 113 14.69 -17.34 11.12
N GLU A 114 14.15 -17.65 12.32
CA GLU A 114 13.12 -18.68 12.49
C GLU A 114 11.83 -18.31 11.74
N LEU A 115 11.35 -17.07 11.92
CA LEU A 115 10.12 -16.59 11.27
C LEU A 115 10.31 -16.53 9.75
N ILE A 116 11.46 -16.03 9.29
CA ILE A 116 11.81 -16.00 7.86
C ILE A 116 11.85 -17.43 7.29
N GLY A 117 12.48 -18.37 8.02
CA GLY A 117 12.54 -19.78 7.63
C GLY A 117 11.16 -20.40 7.43
N LYS A 118 10.22 -20.18 8.36
CA LYS A 118 8.84 -20.68 8.25
C LYS A 118 8.10 -20.11 7.03
N LEU A 119 8.24 -18.81 6.76
CA LEU A 119 7.64 -18.17 5.57
C LEU A 119 8.28 -18.66 4.27
N LEU A 120 9.60 -18.90 4.24
CA LEU A 120 10.27 -19.53 3.10
C LEU A 120 9.79 -20.97 2.89
N ASP A 121 9.60 -21.74 3.96
CA ASP A 121 9.08 -23.10 3.87
C ASP A 121 7.63 -23.16 3.36
N PHE A 122 6.82 -22.14 3.65
CA PHE A 122 5.52 -21.96 2.97
C PHE A 122 5.72 -21.80 1.46
N THR A 123 6.64 -20.93 1.03
CA THR A 123 6.87 -20.64 -0.40
C THR A 123 7.32 -21.86 -1.21
N ARG A 124 8.03 -22.79 -0.56
CA ARG A 124 8.55 -24.05 -1.14
C ARG A 124 7.48 -25.14 -1.30
N ARG A 125 6.37 -25.03 -0.58
CA ARG A 125 5.30 -26.05 -0.58
C ARG A 125 4.02 -25.56 -1.24
N THR A 126 3.85 -24.25 -1.37
CA THR A 126 2.63 -23.65 -1.92
C THR A 126 2.86 -23.17 -3.36
N PRO A 127 2.04 -23.60 -4.34
CA PRO A 127 2.10 -23.05 -5.68
C PRO A 127 1.57 -21.60 -5.74
N ALA A 128 2.35 -20.71 -6.35
CA ALA A 128 2.00 -19.32 -6.62
C ALA A 128 1.51 -19.14 -8.07
N VAL A 129 0.66 -18.16 -8.31
CA VAL A 129 0.18 -17.78 -9.65
C VAL A 129 1.31 -17.05 -10.38
N VAL A 130 1.70 -17.54 -11.55
CA VAL A 130 2.69 -16.86 -12.39
C VAL A 130 2.00 -15.70 -13.12
N ARG A 131 2.47 -14.47 -12.91
CA ARG A 131 1.90 -13.26 -13.53
C ARG A 131 1.94 -13.36 -15.05
N GLY A 132 0.84 -12.99 -15.70
CA GLY A 132 0.68 -13.11 -17.17
C GLY A 132 0.39 -14.54 -17.65
N SER A 133 0.18 -15.49 -16.73
CA SER A 133 -0.13 -16.90 -17.02
C SER A 133 -1.28 -17.38 -16.14
N SER A 134 -1.94 -18.46 -16.55
CA SER A 134 -2.92 -19.19 -15.73
C SER A 134 -2.29 -20.29 -14.88
N GLN A 135 -0.97 -20.49 -14.97
CA GLN A 135 -0.26 -21.55 -14.26
C GLN A 135 -0.05 -21.20 -12.78
N ARG A 136 -0.20 -22.21 -11.93
CA ARG A 136 0.23 -22.18 -10.53
C ARG A 136 1.43 -23.10 -10.37
N LEU A 137 2.56 -22.55 -9.96
CA LEU A 137 3.83 -23.28 -9.83
C LEU A 137 4.47 -23.00 -8.48
N VAL A 138 5.12 -24.01 -7.90
CA VAL A 138 6.06 -23.78 -6.80
C VAL A 138 7.26 -23.01 -7.36
N PHE A 139 7.68 -21.96 -6.67
CA PHE A 139 8.83 -21.17 -7.10
C PHE A 139 10.13 -21.98 -6.97
N GLU A 140 10.92 -22.01 -8.05
CA GLU A 140 12.23 -22.65 -8.10
C GLU A 140 13.32 -21.56 -8.22
N PRO A 141 14.11 -21.30 -7.15
CA PRO A 141 15.20 -20.34 -7.18
C PRO A 141 16.17 -20.58 -8.35
N GLY A 142 16.62 -19.51 -9.00
CA GLY A 142 17.52 -19.58 -10.16
C GLY A 142 16.92 -20.14 -11.45
N LYS A 143 15.64 -20.54 -11.47
CA LYS A 143 14.94 -21.03 -12.69
C LYS A 143 13.59 -20.32 -12.89
N PRO A 144 13.56 -18.98 -12.96
CA PRO A 144 12.30 -18.27 -13.09
C PRO A 144 11.63 -18.58 -14.43
N ARG A 145 10.31 -18.66 -14.40
CA ARG A 145 9.39 -18.87 -15.53
C ARG A 145 8.42 -17.70 -15.72
N GLY A 146 8.61 -16.62 -14.97
CA GLY A 146 7.82 -15.39 -15.03
C GLY A 146 8.41 -14.30 -14.16
N VAL A 147 8.06 -13.04 -14.46
CA VAL A 147 8.57 -11.85 -13.77
C VAL A 147 8.12 -11.79 -12.30
N ARG A 148 6.93 -12.33 -12.02
CA ARG A 148 6.32 -12.29 -10.69
C ARG A 148 5.51 -13.54 -10.40
N TYR A 149 5.57 -14.01 -9.15
CA TYR A 149 4.81 -15.13 -8.64
C TYR A 149 3.99 -14.66 -7.44
N ASP A 150 2.68 -14.57 -7.59
CA ASP A 150 1.78 -14.09 -6.53
C ASP A 150 1.17 -15.26 -5.76
N TYR A 151 1.37 -15.29 -4.45
CA TYR A 151 0.70 -16.26 -3.57
C TYR A 151 -0.75 -15.84 -3.32
N ASP A 152 -1.65 -16.82 -3.32
CA ASP A 152 -3.07 -16.59 -3.06
C ASP A 152 -3.27 -16.08 -1.61
N PRO A 153 -3.93 -14.93 -1.41
CA PRO A 153 -4.23 -14.43 -0.07
C PRO A 153 -4.99 -15.43 0.80
N ALA A 154 -5.81 -16.31 0.19
CA ALA A 154 -6.52 -17.36 0.92
C ALA A 154 -5.56 -18.39 1.54
N ASP A 155 -4.54 -18.81 0.79
CA ASP A 155 -3.51 -19.75 1.27
C ASP A 155 -2.66 -19.09 2.37
N LEU A 156 -2.27 -17.83 2.18
CA LEU A 156 -1.51 -17.06 3.17
C LEU A 156 -2.28 -16.92 4.49
N ALA A 157 -3.59 -16.65 4.43
CA ALA A 157 -4.41 -16.47 5.62
C ALA A 157 -4.65 -17.76 6.41
N GLN A 158 -4.31 -18.93 5.86
CA GLN A 158 -4.31 -20.20 6.60
C GLN A 158 -2.97 -20.49 7.27
N ASP A 159 -1.88 -19.81 6.89
CA ASP A 159 -0.56 -20.05 7.45
C ASP A 159 -0.44 -19.47 8.88
N PRO A 160 -0.10 -20.29 9.90
CA PRO A 160 0.00 -19.81 11.28
C PRO A 160 1.05 -18.72 11.48
N THR A 161 2.13 -18.70 10.69
CA THR A 161 3.18 -17.68 10.78
C THR A 161 2.66 -16.33 10.29
N VAL A 162 1.90 -16.33 9.19
CA VAL A 162 1.21 -15.13 8.68
C VAL A 162 0.15 -14.64 9.68
N GLN A 163 -0.63 -15.55 10.27
CA GLN A 163 -1.62 -15.20 11.30
C GLN A 163 -0.98 -14.57 12.55
N ARG A 164 0.20 -15.04 12.97
CA ARG A 164 0.97 -14.41 14.07
C ARG A 164 1.34 -12.97 13.74
N LEU A 165 1.78 -12.69 12.50
CA LEU A 165 2.05 -11.32 12.06
C LEU A 165 0.79 -10.44 11.99
N PHE A 166 -0.38 -11.01 11.66
CA PHE A 166 -1.66 -10.29 11.73
C PHE A 166 -2.04 -9.90 13.16
N ALA A 167 -1.77 -10.76 14.13
CA ALA A 167 -2.08 -10.52 15.54
C ALA A 167 -0.96 -9.76 16.27
N ASP A 168 0.13 -9.39 15.59
CA ASP A 168 1.31 -8.82 16.20
C ASP A 168 1.04 -7.43 16.81
N ALA A 169 1.26 -7.32 18.12
CA ALA A 169 0.95 -6.11 18.87
C ALA A 169 1.80 -4.91 18.43
N SER A 170 3.05 -5.13 18.03
CA SER A 170 3.94 -4.05 17.58
C SER A 170 3.50 -3.49 16.22
N ILE A 171 3.07 -4.36 15.29
CA ILE A 171 2.50 -3.96 13.99
C ILE A 171 1.19 -3.18 14.19
N LEU A 172 0.28 -3.72 15.01
CA LEU A 172 -1.01 -3.09 15.30
C LEU A 172 -0.84 -1.73 15.99
N ALA A 173 0.10 -1.60 16.92
CA ALA A 173 0.37 -0.36 17.63
C ALA A 173 0.88 0.74 16.70
N VAL A 174 1.88 0.44 15.86
CA VAL A 174 2.40 1.40 14.86
C VAL A 174 1.31 1.76 13.85
N GLY A 175 0.57 0.77 13.34
CA GLY A 175 -0.52 1.00 12.39
C GLY A 175 -1.62 1.87 12.96
N GLN A 176 -2.09 1.56 14.17
CA GLN A 176 -3.11 2.35 14.87
C GLN A 176 -2.66 3.80 15.11
N SER A 177 -1.41 3.97 15.57
CA SER A 177 -0.85 5.29 15.81
C SER A 177 -0.82 6.15 14.53
N TYR A 178 -0.36 5.58 13.41
CA TYR A 178 -0.34 6.29 12.12
C TYR A 178 -1.73 6.57 11.54
N LEU A 179 -2.67 5.64 11.71
CA LEU A 179 -4.04 5.76 11.24
C LEU A 179 -4.89 6.67 12.11
N ARG A 180 -4.50 6.90 13.37
CA ARG A 180 -5.23 7.66 14.40
C ARG A 180 -6.66 7.11 14.62
N SER A 181 -6.84 5.81 14.42
CA SER A 181 -8.13 5.13 14.34
C SER A 181 -7.93 3.64 14.60
N ALA A 182 -8.99 2.93 15.01
CA ALA A 182 -8.97 1.47 15.09
C ALA A 182 -8.53 0.86 13.73
N PRO A 183 -7.42 0.10 13.67
CA PRO A 183 -6.93 -0.49 12.44
C PRO A 183 -7.79 -1.70 12.04
N VAL A 184 -7.94 -1.91 10.72
CA VAL A 184 -8.47 -3.15 10.15
C VAL A 184 -7.48 -3.72 9.14
N HIS A 185 -7.30 -5.04 9.15
CA HIS A 185 -6.55 -5.75 8.12
C HIS A 185 -7.28 -5.69 6.79
N ASP A 186 -6.54 -5.37 5.73
CA ASP A 186 -7.14 -5.03 4.44
C ASP A 186 -6.56 -5.80 3.25
N ILE A 187 -5.24 -5.72 3.05
CA ILE A 187 -4.54 -6.39 1.95
C ILE A 187 -3.43 -7.26 2.52
N LEU A 188 -3.43 -8.51 2.11
CA LEU A 188 -2.40 -9.51 2.38
C LEU A 188 -1.91 -10.05 1.04
N THR A 189 -0.62 -9.91 0.80
CA THR A 189 0.00 -10.31 -0.46
C THR A 189 1.42 -10.74 -0.20
N MET A 190 1.86 -11.80 -0.86
CA MET A 190 3.27 -12.20 -0.88
C MET A 190 3.64 -12.56 -2.30
N TRP A 191 4.83 -12.17 -2.75
CA TRP A 191 5.24 -12.46 -4.11
C TRP A 191 6.76 -12.54 -4.26
N TRP A 192 7.19 -13.40 -5.19
CA TRP A 192 8.53 -13.33 -5.76
C TRP A 192 8.54 -12.35 -6.94
N HIS A 193 9.57 -11.52 -7.03
CA HIS A 193 9.99 -10.89 -8.28
C HIS A 193 11.30 -11.52 -8.75
N THR A 194 11.49 -11.61 -10.06
CA THR A 194 12.63 -12.31 -10.67
C THR A 194 13.22 -11.55 -11.85
N ALA A 195 14.47 -11.86 -12.19
CA ALA A 195 15.15 -11.37 -13.40
C ALA A 195 14.70 -12.06 -14.71
N PHE A 196 13.45 -12.54 -14.79
CA PHE A 196 12.94 -13.25 -15.96
C PHE A 196 12.84 -12.37 -17.22
N SER A 197 12.43 -11.11 -17.04
CA SER A 197 12.37 -10.12 -18.12
C SER A 197 13.62 -9.25 -18.10
N LYS A 198 14.04 -8.77 -19.26
CA LYS A 198 15.09 -7.74 -19.39
C LYS A 198 14.55 -6.31 -19.31
N GLU A 199 13.24 -6.16 -19.41
CA GLU A 199 12.56 -4.86 -19.46
C GLU A 199 11.60 -4.71 -18.28
N PRO A 200 11.39 -3.48 -17.76
CA PRO A 200 10.41 -3.19 -16.74
C PRO A 200 8.97 -3.50 -17.18
N ASP A 201 8.18 -4.10 -16.29
CA ASP A 201 6.80 -4.50 -16.50
C ASP A 201 5.83 -3.56 -15.75
N LYS A 202 4.94 -2.91 -16.51
CA LYS A 202 3.90 -1.98 -15.98
C LYS A 202 2.91 -2.68 -15.06
N ASP A 203 2.56 -3.92 -15.36
CA ASP A 203 1.59 -4.74 -14.63
C ASP A 203 2.23 -5.45 -13.43
N ALA A 204 3.55 -5.46 -13.35
CA ALA A 204 4.33 -5.88 -12.17
C ALA A 204 4.65 -4.71 -11.19
N ALA A 205 4.00 -3.56 -11.36
CA ALA A 205 4.19 -2.38 -10.51
C ALA A 205 5.63 -1.81 -10.55
N GLN A 206 6.31 -1.90 -11.71
CA GLN A 206 7.68 -1.42 -11.89
C GLN A 206 7.77 0.04 -12.39
N PHE A 207 6.64 0.72 -12.49
CA PHE A 207 6.52 2.15 -12.80
C PHE A 207 6.02 2.91 -11.57
N PHE A 208 6.40 4.17 -11.42
CA PHE A 208 5.95 4.98 -10.29
C PHE A 208 4.43 5.16 -10.29
N HIS A 209 3.82 5.05 -9.13
CA HIS A 209 2.41 5.29 -8.89
C HIS A 209 2.17 5.63 -7.44
N PHE A 210 0.98 6.15 -7.12
CA PHE A 210 0.45 6.19 -5.77
C PHE A 210 -0.72 5.21 -5.69
N ASP A 211 -0.92 4.54 -4.56
CA ASP A 211 -2.10 3.72 -4.34
C ASP A 211 -3.28 4.57 -3.93
N MET A 212 -4.50 4.08 -4.13
CA MET A 212 -5.72 4.73 -3.66
C MET A 212 -6.81 3.73 -3.28
N ASP A 213 -6.42 2.57 -2.75
CA ASP A 213 -7.35 1.49 -2.46
C ASP A 213 -8.34 1.83 -1.35
N ARG A 214 -7.96 2.71 -0.41
CA ARG A 214 -8.73 3.08 0.79
C ARG A 214 -8.70 4.59 1.03
N LEU A 215 -9.30 5.04 2.13
CA LEU A 215 -9.21 6.44 2.57
C LEU A 215 -7.86 6.77 3.23
N ARG A 216 -7.41 5.91 4.15
CA ARG A 216 -6.09 5.99 4.80
C ARG A 216 -5.63 4.59 5.18
N TRP A 217 -4.40 4.26 4.83
CA TRP A 217 -3.79 2.96 5.07
C TRP A 217 -2.29 3.10 5.36
N ILE A 218 -1.68 2.02 5.80
CA ILE A 218 -0.25 1.87 5.95
C ILE A 218 0.14 0.43 5.60
N LYS A 219 1.23 0.28 4.85
CA LYS A 219 1.76 -1.01 4.43
C LYS A 219 3.02 -1.36 5.22
N PHE A 220 3.19 -2.64 5.49
CA PHE A 220 4.38 -3.25 6.06
C PHE A 220 4.91 -4.23 5.04
N PHE A 221 6.07 -3.93 4.44
CA PHE A 221 6.77 -4.81 3.51
C PHE A 221 7.90 -5.51 4.25
N PHE A 222 7.84 -6.83 4.29
CA PHE A 222 8.81 -7.70 4.93
C PHE A 222 9.70 -8.31 3.86
N TYR A 223 10.99 -7.98 3.88
CA TYR A 223 11.97 -8.62 3.00
C TYR A 223 12.32 -10.00 3.55
N LEU A 224 12.01 -11.04 2.78
CA LEU A 224 12.29 -12.44 3.16
C LEU A 224 13.55 -12.99 2.50
N THR A 225 14.15 -12.21 1.60
CA THR A 225 15.48 -12.39 1.01
C THR A 225 16.31 -11.13 1.23
N ASP A 226 17.62 -11.24 1.08
CA ASP A 226 18.47 -10.06 0.96
C ASP A 226 18.11 -9.30 -0.31
N VAL A 227 18.18 -7.97 -0.24
CA VAL A 227 17.81 -7.07 -1.33
C VAL A 227 18.92 -6.05 -1.53
N ALA A 228 19.76 -6.31 -2.52
CA ALA A 228 20.74 -5.38 -3.06
C ALA A 228 20.13 -4.54 -4.21
N PRO A 229 20.80 -3.48 -4.69
CA PRO A 229 20.31 -2.63 -5.79
C PRO A 229 19.88 -3.39 -7.06
N GLU A 230 20.57 -4.48 -7.38
CA GLU A 230 20.33 -5.34 -8.54
C GLU A 230 19.14 -6.30 -8.36
N ASN A 231 18.66 -6.52 -7.13
CA ASN A 231 17.52 -7.41 -6.85
C ASN A 231 16.17 -6.69 -6.96
N GLY A 232 16.16 -5.49 -7.56
CA GLY A 232 14.97 -4.68 -7.76
C GLY A 232 14.35 -4.18 -6.45
N PRO A 233 15.06 -3.39 -5.62
CA PRO A 233 14.55 -2.86 -4.37
C PRO A 233 13.24 -2.07 -4.56
N HIS A 234 12.46 -1.96 -3.49
CA HIS A 234 11.29 -1.09 -3.50
C HIS A 234 11.75 0.36 -3.45
N THR A 235 11.11 1.23 -4.21
CA THR A 235 11.50 2.64 -4.35
C THR A 235 10.35 3.53 -3.93
N PHE A 236 10.65 4.57 -3.15
CA PHE A 236 9.69 5.56 -2.67
C PHE A 236 10.20 6.98 -2.86
N VAL A 237 9.29 7.92 -3.07
CA VAL A 237 9.61 9.35 -3.05
C VAL A 237 9.27 9.93 -1.68
N ALA A 238 10.30 10.19 -0.87
CA ALA A 238 10.17 10.71 0.49
C ALA A 238 9.29 11.97 0.54
N GLY A 239 8.32 11.98 1.46
CA GLY A 239 7.42 13.10 1.68
C GLY A 239 6.33 13.29 0.61
N SER A 240 6.30 12.49 -0.46
CA SER A 240 5.31 12.60 -1.54
C SER A 240 3.89 12.22 -1.10
N HIS A 241 3.75 11.35 -0.09
CA HIS A 241 2.46 10.97 0.51
C HIS A 241 1.72 12.15 1.18
N ARG A 242 2.42 13.23 1.55
CA ARG A 242 1.83 14.39 2.24
C ARG A 242 0.91 15.17 1.29
N ARG A 243 0.08 16.03 1.88
CA ARG A 243 -0.66 17.02 1.09
C ARG A 243 0.30 17.86 0.25
N ASN A 244 -0.04 18.06 -1.02
CA ASN A 244 0.82 18.73 -2.00
C ASN A 244 2.17 18.04 -2.25
N GLY A 245 2.40 16.83 -1.73
CA GLY A 245 3.64 16.08 -1.92
C GLY A 245 3.78 15.52 -3.33
N ILE A 246 2.67 15.28 -4.02
CA ILE A 246 2.63 14.94 -5.46
C ILE A 246 2.33 16.21 -6.27
N PRO A 247 3.20 16.60 -7.23
CA PRO A 247 2.97 17.71 -8.15
C PRO A 247 1.63 17.62 -8.88
N SER A 248 1.01 18.79 -9.08
CA SER A 248 -0.28 18.87 -9.78
C SER A 248 -0.20 18.33 -11.21
N GLU A 249 0.96 18.49 -11.85
CA GLU A 249 1.30 17.99 -13.18
C GLU A 249 1.11 16.48 -13.27
N LEU A 250 1.61 15.76 -12.28
CA LEU A 250 1.49 14.30 -12.20
C LEU A 250 0.07 13.90 -11.82
N LEU A 251 -0.56 14.57 -10.84
CA LEU A 251 -1.93 14.28 -10.42
C LEU A 251 -2.99 14.53 -11.50
N ARG A 252 -2.74 15.47 -12.43
CA ARG A 252 -3.63 15.72 -13.59
C ARG A 252 -3.71 14.54 -14.54
N GLN A 253 -2.71 13.65 -14.53
CA GLN A 253 -2.75 12.39 -15.29
C GLN A 253 -3.70 11.35 -14.65
N GLY A 254 -4.22 11.61 -13.44
CA GLY A 254 -5.09 10.71 -12.70
C GLY A 254 -4.33 9.58 -12.03
N TYR A 255 -4.98 8.42 -11.87
CA TYR A 255 -4.38 7.22 -11.30
C TYR A 255 -3.54 6.49 -12.37
N ALA A 256 -2.44 7.12 -12.78
CA ALA A 256 -1.59 6.68 -13.89
C ALA A 256 -0.32 5.95 -13.41
N ARG A 257 0.36 5.30 -14.36
CA ARG A 257 1.73 4.78 -14.19
C ARG A 257 2.70 5.79 -14.79
N LEU A 258 3.65 6.24 -13.99
CA LEU A 258 4.59 7.31 -14.29
C LEU A 258 5.99 6.74 -14.54
N SER A 259 6.68 7.27 -15.54
CA SER A 259 8.08 6.91 -15.81
C SER A 259 9.03 7.52 -14.79
N ASP A 260 10.24 6.95 -14.69
CA ASP A 260 11.33 7.50 -13.87
C ASP A 260 11.63 8.96 -14.22
N ASP A 261 11.69 9.29 -15.51
CA ASP A 261 12.03 10.64 -15.96
C ASP A 261 10.95 11.66 -15.59
N GLU A 262 9.67 11.28 -15.65
CA GLU A 262 8.58 12.14 -15.19
C GLU A 262 8.73 12.48 -13.72
N VAL A 263 8.99 11.48 -12.87
CA VAL A 263 9.14 11.69 -11.43
C VAL A 263 10.43 12.46 -11.12
N LYS A 264 11.57 12.07 -11.70
CA LYS A 264 12.88 12.71 -11.43
C LYS A 264 12.94 14.19 -11.81
N ARG A 265 12.11 14.66 -12.74
CA ARG A 265 12.00 16.10 -13.06
C ARG A 265 11.43 16.94 -11.92
N HIS A 266 10.70 16.32 -10.99
CA HIS A 266 10.01 17.03 -9.91
C HIS A 266 10.63 16.86 -8.52
N TYR A 267 11.50 15.87 -8.32
CA TYR A 267 12.06 15.54 -7.01
C TYR A 267 13.58 15.52 -7.03
N LYS A 268 14.18 15.85 -5.89
CA LYS A 268 15.63 15.79 -5.73
C LYS A 268 16.08 14.32 -5.66
N PRO A 269 17.24 13.95 -6.19
CA PRO A 269 17.76 12.58 -6.11
C PRO A 269 17.74 11.98 -4.70
N GLN A 270 18.05 12.78 -3.67
CA GLN A 270 18.04 12.38 -2.27
C GLN A 270 16.65 12.01 -1.70
N ASP A 271 15.58 12.44 -2.36
CA ASP A 271 14.21 12.12 -1.97
C ASP A 271 13.73 10.82 -2.65
N LEU A 272 14.45 10.30 -3.64
CA LEU A 272 14.19 8.99 -4.25
C LEU A 272 14.93 7.91 -3.45
N ILE A 273 14.19 7.23 -2.58
CA ILE A 273 14.73 6.25 -1.65
C ILE A 273 14.59 4.86 -2.27
N GLU A 274 15.70 4.17 -2.44
CA GLU A 274 15.71 2.73 -2.74
C GLU A 274 15.94 1.95 -1.44
N PHE A 275 15.01 1.08 -1.09
CA PHE A 275 15.10 0.26 0.10
C PHE A 275 15.92 -0.99 -0.19
N THR A 276 17.22 -0.92 0.03
CA THR A 276 18.09 -2.09 0.12
C THR A 276 18.17 -2.56 1.57
N GLY A 277 18.35 -3.85 1.80
CA GLY A 277 18.46 -4.38 3.15
C GLY A 277 18.62 -5.89 3.17
N ARG A 278 19.09 -6.43 4.30
CA ARG A 278 19.13 -7.87 4.52
C ARG A 278 17.71 -8.42 4.72
N ARG A 279 17.53 -9.72 4.52
CA ARG A 279 16.30 -10.41 4.92
C ARG A 279 15.99 -10.12 6.40
N GLY A 280 14.70 -10.03 6.70
CA GLY A 280 14.18 -9.58 7.98
C GLY A 280 14.05 -8.06 8.12
N THR A 281 14.49 -7.28 7.13
CA THR A 281 14.18 -5.85 7.07
C THR A 281 12.68 -5.63 6.84
N VAL A 282 12.10 -4.68 7.59
CA VAL A 282 10.71 -4.25 7.45
C VAL A 282 10.67 -2.79 7.04
N ILE A 283 9.94 -2.51 5.96
CA ILE A 283 9.64 -1.18 5.47
C ILE A 283 8.18 -0.88 5.80
N ILE A 284 7.95 0.16 6.59
CA ILE A 284 6.62 0.68 6.92
C ILE A 284 6.40 1.89 6.04
N GLU A 285 5.33 1.94 5.23
CA GLU A 285 5.19 2.92 4.15
C GLU A 285 3.73 3.34 3.91
N ASP A 286 3.51 4.65 3.75
CA ASP A 286 2.26 5.22 3.21
C ASP A 286 2.35 5.31 1.69
N THR A 287 1.86 4.27 1.01
CA THR A 287 1.86 4.18 -0.47
C THR A 287 0.88 5.11 -1.17
N ARG A 288 0.20 6.01 -0.45
CA ARG A 288 -0.37 7.23 -1.05
C ARG A 288 0.73 8.11 -1.66
N GLY A 289 1.98 7.96 -1.23
CA GLY A 289 3.14 8.54 -1.89
C GLY A 289 3.53 7.80 -3.17
N LEU A 290 4.31 8.46 -4.01
CA LEU A 290 4.84 7.86 -5.24
C LEU A 290 5.85 6.76 -4.91
N HIS A 291 5.60 5.57 -5.44
CA HIS A 291 6.42 4.39 -5.19
C HIS A 291 6.41 3.43 -6.38
N LYS A 292 7.34 2.47 -6.40
CA LYS A 292 7.41 1.38 -7.37
C LYS A 292 8.28 0.24 -6.85
N GLY A 293 8.15 -0.95 -7.42
CA GLY A 293 9.23 -1.95 -7.36
C GLY A 293 10.26 -1.65 -8.45
N ARG A 294 11.55 -1.55 -8.14
CA ARG A 294 12.57 -1.50 -9.20
C ARG A 294 12.58 -2.83 -9.96
N HIS A 295 12.94 -2.74 -11.24
CA HIS A 295 13.17 -3.91 -12.07
C HIS A 295 14.26 -4.80 -11.47
N VAL A 296 14.04 -6.11 -11.45
CA VAL A 296 15.02 -7.08 -10.94
C VAL A 296 16.01 -7.39 -12.05
N GLU A 297 17.24 -6.92 -11.91
CA GLU A 297 18.30 -7.12 -12.89
C GLU A 297 19.01 -8.47 -12.64
N GLN A 298 19.12 -8.89 -11.38
CA GLN A 298 19.77 -10.14 -10.98
C GLN A 298 19.02 -10.86 -9.85
N GLY A 299 18.99 -12.19 -9.93
CA GLY A 299 18.41 -13.07 -8.92
C GLY A 299 16.90 -12.87 -8.74
N GLU A 300 16.48 -12.90 -7.49
CA GLU A 300 15.08 -12.82 -7.09
C GLU A 300 14.92 -12.12 -5.74
N ARG A 301 13.71 -11.60 -5.50
CA ARG A 301 13.33 -10.98 -4.24
C ARG A 301 11.97 -11.47 -3.79
N LEU A 302 11.88 -11.95 -2.55
CA LEU A 302 10.61 -12.31 -1.91
C LEU A 302 10.19 -11.21 -0.93
N VAL A 303 8.96 -10.74 -1.10
CA VAL A 303 8.34 -9.77 -0.19
C VAL A 303 7.00 -10.30 0.29
N LEU A 304 6.77 -10.27 1.59
CA LEU A 304 5.44 -10.33 2.19
C LEU A 304 4.98 -8.90 2.47
N GLN A 305 3.71 -8.57 2.21
CA GLN A 305 3.13 -7.27 2.49
C GLN A 305 1.82 -7.43 3.26
N LEU A 306 1.74 -6.72 4.38
CA LEU A 306 0.52 -6.53 5.16
C LEU A 306 0.05 -5.08 5.04
N GLN A 307 -1.26 -4.87 4.97
CA GLN A 307 -1.86 -3.53 4.97
C GLN A 307 -2.89 -3.41 6.08
N LEU A 308 -2.74 -2.35 6.88
CA LEU A 308 -3.76 -1.87 7.80
C LEU A 308 -4.43 -0.64 7.21
N SER A 309 -5.75 -0.55 7.37
CA SER A 309 -6.57 0.60 6.95
C SER A 309 -7.46 1.06 8.10
N ASN A 310 -7.96 2.29 8.04
CA ASN A 310 -8.98 2.77 8.99
C ASN A 310 -10.41 2.37 8.58
N SER A 311 -10.62 1.92 7.35
CA SER A 311 -11.92 1.51 6.80
C SER A 311 -11.78 0.62 5.56
N PHE A 312 -12.88 -0.04 5.14
CA PHE A 312 -12.96 -0.72 3.84
C PHE A 312 -13.62 0.14 2.76
N PHE A 313 -13.80 1.44 3.00
CA PHE A 313 -14.33 2.35 1.99
C PHE A 313 -13.25 2.57 0.91
N GLY A 314 -13.58 2.27 -0.35
CA GLY A 314 -12.63 2.22 -1.47
C GLY A 314 -12.86 0.99 -2.36
N THR A 315 -11.78 0.44 -2.94
CA THR A 315 -11.86 -0.70 -3.89
C THR A 315 -12.53 -1.94 -3.28
N VAL A 316 -13.28 -2.71 -4.08
CA VAL A 316 -13.94 -3.93 -3.61
C VAL A 316 -12.99 -5.12 -3.76
N ASN A 317 -12.48 -5.62 -2.63
CA ASN A 317 -11.63 -6.81 -2.58
C ASN A 317 -12.45 -8.05 -2.15
N SER A 318 -12.01 -9.22 -2.61
CA SER A 318 -12.54 -10.51 -2.14
C SER A 318 -12.25 -10.69 -0.64
N ARG A 319 -13.25 -11.11 0.13
CA ARG A 319 -13.06 -11.44 1.55
C ARG A 319 -12.31 -12.75 1.67
N VAL A 320 -11.22 -12.73 2.43
CA VAL A 320 -10.48 -13.91 2.81
C VAL A 320 -10.91 -14.34 4.20
N LYS A 321 -11.22 -15.63 4.39
CA LYS A 321 -11.45 -16.19 5.72
C LYS A 321 -10.09 -16.52 6.33
N VAL A 322 -9.79 -15.94 7.48
CA VAL A 322 -8.66 -16.39 8.30
C VAL A 322 -9.00 -17.77 8.86
N GLY A 323 -8.03 -18.68 8.79
CA GLY A 323 -8.18 -20.03 9.35
C GLY A 323 -8.41 -20.00 10.86
N GLN A 324 -8.80 -21.14 11.43
CA GLN A 324 -8.82 -21.25 12.90
C GLN A 324 -7.39 -21.08 13.42
N VAL A 325 -7.19 -20.07 14.27
CA VAL A 325 -5.93 -19.90 15.00
C VAL A 325 -5.82 -21.09 15.95
N ARG A 326 -4.86 -21.97 15.69
CA ARG A 326 -4.50 -23.05 16.60
C ARG A 326 -3.34 -22.53 17.43
N ASP A 327 -3.59 -22.26 18.69
CA ASP A 327 -2.50 -22.09 19.65
C ASP A 327 -1.81 -23.44 19.75
N GLU A 328 -0.69 -23.59 19.05
CA GLU A 328 0.25 -24.68 19.34
C GLU A 328 0.88 -24.34 20.70
N LEU A 329 0.33 -24.98 21.75
CA LEU A 329 0.78 -24.94 23.15
C LEU A 329 2.23 -25.37 23.31
#